data_AF-A0A914TTK8-F1
#
_entry.id   AF-A0A914TTK8-F1
#
_cell.length_a   1.000
_cell.length_b   1.000
_cell.length_c   1.000
_cell.angle_alpha   90.00
_cell.angle_beta   90.00
_cell.angle_gamma   90.00
#
_symmetry.space_group_name_H-M   'P 1'
#
loop_
_entity.id
_entity.type
_entity.pdbx_description
1 polymer ?
#
loop_
_entity_poly.entity_id
_entity_poly.type
_entity_poly.pdbx_seq_one_letter_code
_entity_poly.pdbx_strand_id
1 'polypeptide(L)'
;IFTNLPISNSLTESLKDAEEKPYLKPLPDDIKKAVDEYNNMVNEYIFNGVRLASGDGHVYDPAFDVTGKLAESHEISTHNLVPPFKKDFELSNLVPFAAHEEKDHRGRKININSYAIDFWKAPSRKRLVTFNKLAVDEIWSLIRHFYRALTSITNGLHKIARPNDNLLSQMVIIQEEYGEKFHSAFDMIKKK
;
A
#
# COMPACT_ATOMS: atom_id res chain seq x y z
N ILE A 1 6.62 -0.39 -1.61
CA ILE A 1 7.15 -1.02 -0.37
C ILE A 1 7.05 -2.55 -0.36
N PHE A 2 6.55 -3.13 -1.44
CA PHE A 2 6.46 -4.56 -1.60
C PHE A 2 6.93 -4.88 -3.02
N THR A 3 7.45 -6.08 -3.20
CA THR A 3 7.35 -6.67 -4.52
C THR A 3 5.87 -6.97 -4.66
N ASN A 4 5.22 -6.50 -5.73
CA ASN A 4 3.91 -7.00 -6.13
C ASN A 4 4.00 -8.48 -6.56
N LEU A 5 4.80 -9.29 -5.87
CA LEU A 5 4.99 -10.70 -6.09
C LEU A 5 3.84 -11.40 -5.39
N PRO A 6 2.83 -11.86 -6.14
CA PRO A 6 1.77 -12.68 -5.57
C PRO A 6 2.40 -13.95 -5.01
N ILE A 7 1.99 -14.32 -3.81
CA ILE A 7 2.30 -15.64 -3.26
C ILE A 7 1.35 -16.64 -3.89
N SER A 8 1.88 -17.79 -4.34
CA SER A 8 1.03 -18.83 -4.92
C SER A 8 -0.01 -19.34 -3.93
N ASN A 9 -1.21 -19.62 -4.43
CA ASN A 9 -2.29 -20.16 -3.62
C ASN A 9 -1.95 -21.54 -3.03
N SER A 10 -1.10 -22.33 -3.72
CA SER A 10 -0.60 -23.61 -3.21
C SER A 10 0.29 -23.45 -1.97
N LEU A 11 1.10 -22.38 -1.90
CA LEU A 11 1.95 -22.12 -0.74
C LEU A 11 1.13 -21.65 0.47
N THR A 12 0.13 -20.81 0.23
CA THR A 12 -0.77 -20.35 1.30
C THR A 12 -1.62 -21.47 1.88
N GLU A 13 -2.00 -22.46 1.08
CA GLU A 13 -2.64 -23.69 1.58
C GLU A 13 -1.70 -24.53 2.44
N SER A 14 -0.42 -24.66 2.06
CA SER A 14 0.59 -25.40 2.84
C SER A 14 0.99 -24.72 4.15
N LEU A 15 0.74 -23.41 4.28
CA LEU A 15 1.09 -22.58 5.44
C LEU A 15 -0.13 -22.19 6.28
N LYS A 16 -1.27 -22.88 6.13
CA LYS A 16 -2.51 -22.57 6.86
C LYS A 16 -2.32 -22.55 8.37
N ASP A 17 -1.50 -23.47 8.87
CA ASP A 17 -1.24 -23.70 10.30
C ASP A 17 0.05 -23.01 10.81
N ALA A 18 0.74 -22.23 9.98
CA ALA A 18 1.91 -21.48 10.41
C ALA A 18 1.48 -20.29 11.28
N GLU A 19 2.09 -20.15 12.47
CA GLU A 19 1.87 -19.01 13.37
C GLU A 19 2.19 -17.66 12.70
N GLU A 20 3.21 -17.65 11.84
CA GLU A 20 3.58 -16.49 11.04
C GLU A 20 3.39 -16.77 9.56
N LYS A 21 2.48 -16.01 8.96
CA LYS A 21 2.13 -16.08 7.55
C LYS A 21 2.94 -15.04 6.78
N PRO A 22 3.64 -15.43 5.70
CA PRO A 22 4.53 -14.53 4.95
C PRO A 22 3.77 -13.57 4.02
N TYR A 23 2.52 -13.25 4.36
CA TYR A 23 1.67 -12.38 3.59
C TYR A 23 1.04 -11.29 4.45
N LEU A 24 0.81 -10.14 3.80
CA LEU A 24 0.20 -8.99 4.45
C LEU A 24 -1.22 -9.34 4.91
N LYS A 25 -1.51 -8.96 6.15
CA LYS A 25 -2.86 -9.05 6.69
C LYS A 25 -3.77 -8.05 5.96
N PRO A 26 -5.06 -8.36 5.81
CA PRO A 26 -6.02 -7.38 5.32
C PRO A 26 -6.08 -6.18 6.28
N LEU A 27 -6.47 -5.03 5.75
CA LEU A 27 -6.73 -3.84 6.54
C LEU A 27 -7.79 -4.16 7.63
N PRO A 28 -7.56 -3.76 8.89
CA PRO A 28 -8.58 -3.84 9.94
C PRO A 28 -9.88 -3.15 9.53
N ASP A 29 -11.02 -3.70 9.94
CA ASP A 29 -12.34 -3.24 9.47
C ASP A 29 -12.64 -1.78 9.86
N ASP A 30 -12.16 -1.35 11.02
CA ASP A 30 -12.24 0.03 11.52
C ASP A 30 -11.47 1.00 10.63
N ILE A 31 -10.23 0.66 10.27
CA ILE A 31 -9.39 1.48 9.37
C ILE A 31 -9.97 1.47 7.96
N LYS A 32 -10.43 0.32 7.48
CA LYS A 32 -11.08 0.20 6.17
C LYS A 32 -12.29 1.12 6.06
N LYS A 33 -13.14 1.13 7.10
CA LYS A 33 -14.30 2.02 7.14
C LYS A 33 -13.88 3.49 7.07
N ALA A 34 -12.87 3.89 7.83
CA ALA A 34 -12.38 5.27 7.81
C ALA A 34 -11.80 5.68 6.44
N VAL A 35 -11.09 4.77 5.76
CA VAL A 35 -10.57 4.99 4.40
C VAL A 35 -11.71 5.12 3.41
N ASP A 36 -12.73 4.26 3.49
CA ASP A 36 -13.90 4.30 2.62
C ASP A 36 -14.71 5.58 2.83
N GLU A 37 -14.90 6.01 4.09
CA GLU A 37 -15.55 7.27 4.45
C GLU A 37 -14.80 8.48 3.88
N TYR A 38 -13.47 8.52 4.01
CA TYR A 38 -12.65 9.59 3.44
C TYR A 38 -12.73 9.64 1.91
N ASN A 39 -12.62 8.48 1.24
CA ASN A 39 -12.73 8.40 -0.21
C ASN A 39 -14.09 8.91 -0.70
N ASN A 40 -15.18 8.54 -0.03
CA ASN A 40 -16.52 9.02 -0.35
C ASN A 40 -16.62 10.54 -0.22
N MET A 41 -16.12 11.10 0.90
CA MET A 41 -16.10 12.53 1.13
C MET A 41 -15.32 13.29 0.04
N VAL A 42 -14.13 12.82 -0.34
CA VAL A 42 -13.35 13.50 -1.37
C VAL A 42 -13.99 13.36 -2.76
N ASN A 43 -14.54 12.20 -3.08
CA ASN A 43 -15.29 12.02 -4.33
C ASN A 43 -16.47 13.01 -4.41
N GLU A 44 -17.17 13.23 -3.30
CA GLU A 44 -18.25 14.20 -3.21
C GLU A 44 -17.74 15.64 -3.43
N TYR A 45 -16.62 16.01 -2.82
CA TYR A 45 -16.02 17.33 -3.05
C TYR A 45 -15.54 17.53 -4.49
N ILE A 46 -14.94 16.52 -5.10
CA ILE A 46 -14.54 16.58 -6.51
C ILE A 46 -15.79 16.75 -7.38
N PHE A 47 -16.83 15.96 -7.13
CA PHE A 47 -18.09 16.06 -7.87
C PHE A 47 -18.71 17.46 -7.78
N ASN A 48 -18.81 18.00 -6.56
CA ASN A 48 -19.33 19.34 -6.33
C ASN A 48 -18.44 20.41 -6.96
N GLY A 49 -17.11 20.25 -6.90
CA GLY A 49 -16.16 21.16 -7.53
C GLY A 49 -16.31 21.20 -9.06
N VAL A 50 -16.44 20.04 -9.70
CA VAL A 50 -16.67 19.96 -11.15
C VAL A 50 -18.02 20.57 -11.51
N ARG A 51 -19.07 20.27 -10.74
CA ARG A 51 -20.40 20.84 -10.94
C ARG A 51 -20.44 22.36 -10.84
N LEU A 52 -19.67 22.96 -9.93
CA LEU A 52 -19.54 24.41 -9.80
C LEU A 52 -18.72 25.03 -10.93
N ALA A 53 -17.74 24.31 -11.47
CA ALA A 53 -16.90 24.77 -12.57
C ALA A 53 -17.62 24.70 -13.93
N SER A 54 -18.51 23.72 -14.11
CA SER A 54 -19.41 23.65 -15.25
C SER A 54 -20.47 24.74 -15.12
N GLY A 55 -20.42 25.79 -15.95
CA GLY A 55 -21.32 26.94 -15.87
C GLY A 55 -22.82 26.63 -16.03
N ASP A 56 -23.15 25.41 -16.46
CA ASP A 56 -24.48 24.83 -16.62
C ASP A 56 -24.86 23.82 -15.50
N GLY A 57 -23.95 23.56 -14.55
CA GLY A 57 -24.14 22.60 -13.47
C GLY A 57 -24.14 21.13 -13.91
N HIS A 58 -23.74 20.85 -15.16
CA HIS A 58 -23.67 19.49 -15.70
C HIS A 58 -22.22 19.01 -15.76
N VAL A 59 -21.99 17.76 -15.36
CA VAL A 59 -20.64 17.18 -15.34
C VAL A 59 -20.30 16.44 -16.65
N TYR A 60 -21.17 16.52 -17.66
CA TYR A 60 -20.98 15.90 -18.96
C TYR A 60 -21.18 16.93 -20.07
N ASP A 61 -20.40 16.79 -21.13
CA ASP A 61 -20.62 17.54 -22.36
C ASP A 61 -21.88 16.95 -23.06
N PRO A 62 -22.89 17.79 -23.38
CA PRO A 62 -24.13 17.36 -24.03
C PRO A 62 -23.93 16.53 -25.32
N ALA A 63 -22.78 16.65 -25.98
CA ALA A 63 -22.44 15.86 -27.17
C ALA A 63 -22.26 14.36 -26.90
N PHE A 64 -22.02 13.95 -25.65
CA PHE A 64 -21.88 12.54 -25.25
C PHE A 64 -23.15 11.96 -24.60
N ASP A 65 -24.21 12.75 -24.47
CA ASP A 65 -25.51 12.25 -24.01
C ASP A 65 -26.29 11.61 -25.17
N VAL A 66 -25.82 10.43 -25.58
CA VAL A 66 -26.34 9.69 -26.74
C VAL A 66 -27.76 9.15 -26.50
N THR A 67 -28.31 9.26 -25.28
CA THR A 67 -29.58 8.61 -24.94
C THR A 67 -30.79 9.53 -24.83
N GLY A 68 -30.61 10.86 -24.82
CA GLY A 68 -31.70 11.84 -24.86
C GLY A 68 -32.74 11.68 -23.74
N LYS A 69 -32.41 10.93 -22.68
CA LYS A 69 -33.24 10.81 -21.48
C LYS A 69 -32.69 11.78 -20.46
N LEU A 70 -33.55 12.70 -20.03
CA LEU A 70 -33.32 13.56 -18.88
C LEU A 70 -33.19 12.69 -17.63
N ALA A 71 -32.01 12.11 -17.43
CA ALA A 71 -31.75 11.20 -16.34
C ALA A 71 -31.30 12.05 -15.15
N GLU A 72 -32.19 12.21 -14.17
CA GLU A 72 -31.86 12.58 -12.79
C GLU A 72 -30.90 11.57 -12.11
N SER A 73 -30.13 10.76 -12.86
CA SER A 73 -29.45 9.56 -12.36
C SER A 73 -28.25 9.11 -13.20
N HIS A 74 -27.51 10.05 -13.79
CA HIS A 74 -26.13 9.76 -14.19
C HIS A 74 -25.21 10.58 -13.31
N GLU A 75 -25.13 10.16 -12.04
CA GLU A 75 -23.93 10.34 -11.23
C GLU A 75 -22.73 10.07 -12.14
N ILE A 76 -21.69 10.89 -12.07
CA ILE A 76 -20.38 10.43 -12.52
C ILE A 76 -20.20 9.09 -11.85
N SER A 77 -20.28 8.00 -12.62
CA SER A 77 -20.08 6.70 -12.02
C SER A 77 -18.76 6.83 -11.30
N THR A 78 -18.72 6.48 -10.02
CA THR A 78 -17.51 6.52 -9.19
C THR A 78 -16.33 5.76 -9.83
N HIS A 79 -16.58 5.06 -10.93
CA HIS A 79 -15.64 4.38 -11.82
C HIS A 79 -14.84 5.32 -12.74
N ASN A 80 -15.30 6.56 -12.98
CA ASN A 80 -14.58 7.54 -13.82
C ASN A 80 -13.76 8.54 -12.98
N LEU A 81 -14.04 8.64 -11.68
CA LEU A 81 -13.20 9.39 -10.76
C LEU A 81 -12.09 8.48 -10.26
N VAL A 82 -10.87 8.99 -10.32
CA VAL A 82 -9.73 8.40 -9.63
C VAL A 82 -9.87 8.77 -8.15
N PRO A 83 -10.16 7.81 -7.24
CA PRO A 83 -10.22 8.15 -5.83
C PRO A 83 -8.83 8.56 -5.35
N PRO A 84 -8.72 9.45 -4.34
CA PRO A 84 -7.44 9.91 -3.81
C PRO A 84 -6.58 8.74 -3.32
N PHE A 85 -7.23 7.77 -2.69
CA PHE A 85 -6.68 6.44 -2.48
C PHE A 85 -7.22 5.52 -3.59
N LYS A 86 -6.54 5.42 -4.75
CA LYS A 86 -6.91 4.37 -5.73
C LYS A 86 -6.64 2.99 -5.14
N LYS A 87 -7.35 2.00 -5.67
CA LYS A 87 -7.00 0.58 -5.61
C LYS A 87 -5.52 0.32 -5.98
N ASP A 88 -5.01 1.09 -6.95
CA ASP A 88 -3.66 0.93 -7.50
C ASP A 88 -2.70 2.09 -7.14
N PHE A 89 -3.15 3.09 -6.38
CA PHE A 89 -2.35 4.29 -6.05
C PHE A 89 -1.73 4.09 -4.69
N GLU A 90 -0.43 3.93 -4.75
CA GLU A 90 0.44 3.62 -3.64
C GLU A 90 0.57 4.81 -2.66
N LEU A 91 -0.40 4.95 -1.76
CA LEU A 91 -0.06 5.23 -0.35
C LEU A 91 0.52 3.96 0.33
N SER A 92 0.80 2.92 -0.47
CA SER A 92 1.35 1.59 -0.17
C SER A 92 2.71 1.60 0.53
N ASN A 93 3.29 2.78 0.75
CA ASN A 93 4.56 2.95 1.42
C ASN A 93 4.45 3.20 2.93
N LEU A 94 3.24 3.29 3.49
CA LEU A 94 3.08 3.59 4.92
C LEU A 94 2.19 2.60 5.67
N VAL A 95 1.35 1.83 4.97
CA VAL A 95 0.39 0.93 5.60
C VAL A 95 0.86 -0.53 5.45
N PRO A 96 1.24 -1.22 6.54
CA PRO A 96 1.74 -2.60 6.50
C PRO A 96 0.63 -3.64 6.28
N PHE A 97 -0.50 -3.24 5.70
CA PHE A 97 -1.66 -4.07 5.44
C PHE A 97 -1.95 -4.10 3.95
N ALA A 98 -2.48 -5.21 3.45
CA ALA A 98 -3.03 -5.28 2.11
C ALA A 98 -4.21 -4.30 2.07
N ALA A 99 -4.07 -3.22 1.29
CA ALA A 99 -5.07 -2.18 1.16
C ALA A 99 -6.43 -2.81 0.84
N HIS A 100 -6.47 -3.73 -0.13
CA HIS A 100 -7.66 -4.49 -0.52
C HIS A 100 -7.32 -5.97 -0.79
N GLU A 101 -8.33 -6.85 -0.66
CA GLU A 101 -8.22 -8.25 -1.05
C GLU A 101 -8.30 -8.39 -2.57
N GLU A 102 -7.15 -8.47 -3.23
CA GLU A 102 -7.10 -8.83 -4.64
C GLU A 102 -7.64 -10.25 -4.85
N LYS A 103 -8.38 -10.44 -5.93
CA LYS A 103 -8.93 -11.74 -6.31
C LYS A 103 -8.47 -12.09 -7.72
N ASP A 104 -8.03 -13.33 -7.87
CA ASP A 104 -7.70 -13.96 -9.15
C ASP A 104 -8.95 -14.00 -10.06
N HIS A 105 -8.78 -14.24 -11.37
CA HIS A 105 -9.87 -14.45 -12.35
C HIS A 105 -10.88 -15.54 -11.95
N ARG A 106 -10.53 -16.37 -10.96
CA ARG A 106 -11.35 -17.44 -10.36
C ARG A 106 -11.99 -17.05 -9.02
N GLY A 107 -11.89 -15.78 -8.61
CA GLY A 107 -12.43 -15.27 -7.34
C GLY A 107 -11.61 -15.64 -6.09
N ARG A 108 -10.44 -16.28 -6.24
CA ARG A 108 -9.57 -16.68 -5.12
C ARG A 108 -8.73 -15.50 -4.65
N LYS A 109 -8.60 -15.33 -3.33
CA LYS A 109 -7.79 -14.27 -2.73
C LYS A 109 -6.31 -14.41 -3.13
N ILE A 110 -5.73 -13.33 -3.63
CA ILE A 110 -4.31 -13.17 -3.90
C ILE A 110 -3.66 -12.61 -2.64
N ASN A 111 -2.60 -13.27 -2.18
CA ASN A 111 -1.86 -12.87 -0.99
C ASN A 111 -0.57 -12.16 -1.42
N ILE A 112 -0.33 -10.97 -0.86
CA ILE A 112 0.85 -10.14 -1.16
C ILE A 112 1.96 -10.47 -0.15
N ASN A 113 3.18 -10.60 -0.65
CA ASN A 113 4.36 -10.97 0.13
C ASN A 113 4.77 -9.90 1.16
N SER A 114 4.91 -10.28 2.44
CA SER A 114 5.31 -9.39 3.55
C SER A 114 6.82 -9.44 3.87
N TYR A 115 7.67 -9.71 2.87
CA TYR A 115 9.11 -9.96 3.07
C TYR A 115 9.84 -8.93 3.94
N ALA A 116 9.51 -7.65 3.83
CA ALA A 116 10.15 -6.60 4.60
C ALA A 116 9.79 -6.68 6.09
N ILE A 117 8.52 -6.98 6.41
CA ILE A 117 8.05 -7.18 7.78
C ILE A 117 8.66 -8.46 8.36
N ASP A 118 8.69 -9.52 7.56
CA ASP A 118 9.25 -10.81 7.99
C ASP A 118 10.75 -10.70 8.26
N PHE A 119 11.47 -9.96 7.42
CA PHE A 119 12.88 -9.62 7.65
C PHE A 119 13.06 -8.78 8.91
N TRP A 120 12.21 -7.77 9.12
CA TRP A 120 12.29 -6.92 10.30
C TRP A 120 12.08 -7.72 11.59
N LYS A 121 11.14 -8.66 11.61
CA LYS A 121 10.95 -9.55 12.77
C LYS A 121 12.09 -10.55 12.96
N ALA A 122 12.52 -11.19 11.88
CA ALA A 122 13.53 -12.23 11.90
C ALA A 122 14.53 -12.03 10.75
N PRO A 123 15.67 -11.36 10.99
CA PRO A 123 16.64 -11.01 9.94
C PRO A 123 17.41 -12.25 9.47
N SER A 124 16.80 -13.04 8.59
CA SER A 124 17.36 -14.30 8.09
C SER A 124 17.14 -14.46 6.60
N ARG A 125 18.25 -14.50 5.85
CA ARG A 125 18.23 -14.75 4.40
C ARG A 125 17.58 -16.08 4.05
N LYS A 126 17.81 -17.13 4.87
CA LYS A 126 17.21 -18.46 4.66
C LYS A 126 15.68 -18.42 4.76
N ARG A 127 15.14 -17.63 5.70
CA ARG A 127 13.68 -17.48 5.86
C ARG A 127 13.07 -16.76 4.65
N LEU A 128 13.73 -15.72 4.15
CA LEU A 128 13.28 -14.99 2.95
C LEU A 128 13.20 -15.90 1.70
N VAL A 129 14.15 -16.83 1.54
CA VAL A 129 14.07 -17.82 0.45
C VAL A 129 12.95 -18.84 0.70
N THR A 130 12.83 -19.34 1.93
CA THR A 130 11.96 -20.49 2.23
C THR A 130 10.49 -20.09 2.32
N PHE A 131 10.19 -19.03 3.07
CA PHE A 131 8.85 -18.56 3.38
C PHE A 131 8.37 -17.48 2.40
N ASN A 132 9.22 -16.51 2.09
CA ASN A 132 8.88 -15.42 1.16
C ASN A 132 9.20 -15.76 -0.30
N LYS A 133 9.78 -16.94 -0.59
CA LYS A 133 10.11 -17.40 -1.95
C LYS A 133 10.90 -16.38 -2.79
N LEU A 134 11.70 -15.55 -2.13
CA LEU A 134 12.53 -14.58 -2.83
C LEU A 134 13.71 -15.27 -3.49
N ALA A 135 14.05 -14.85 -4.71
CA ALA A 135 15.24 -15.29 -5.39
C ALA A 135 16.49 -14.80 -4.64
N VAL A 136 17.52 -15.65 -4.55
CA VAL A 136 18.70 -15.40 -3.69
C VAL A 136 19.44 -14.13 -4.09
N ASP A 137 19.47 -13.85 -5.39
CA ASP A 137 20.06 -12.68 -6.04
C ASP A 137 19.25 -11.39 -5.84
N GLU A 138 17.92 -11.49 -5.69
CA GLU A 138 17.04 -10.34 -5.49
C GLU A 138 16.95 -9.88 -4.02
N ILE A 139 17.17 -10.77 -3.05
CA ILE A 139 16.97 -10.47 -1.61
C ILE A 139 17.68 -9.18 -1.18
N TRP A 140 18.95 -9.00 -1.55
CA TRP A 140 19.70 -7.82 -1.14
C TRP A 140 19.10 -6.53 -1.71
N SER A 141 18.74 -6.53 -3.00
CA SER A 141 18.18 -5.35 -3.65
C SER A 141 16.83 -4.98 -3.05
N LEU A 142 15.97 -5.96 -2.78
CA LEU A 142 14.64 -5.76 -2.21
C LEU A 142 14.68 -5.19 -0.78
N ILE A 143 15.53 -5.75 0.08
CA ILE A 143 15.68 -5.26 1.45
C ILE A 143 16.31 -3.86 1.45
N ARG A 144 17.31 -3.63 0.60
CA ARG A 144 17.95 -2.31 0.47
C ARG A 144 17.01 -1.25 -0.09
N HIS A 145 16.18 -1.59 -1.07
CA HIS A 145 15.17 -0.67 -1.62
C HIS A 145 14.15 -0.29 -0.57
N PHE A 146 13.70 -1.25 0.24
CA PHE A 146 12.81 -0.98 1.36
C PHE A 146 13.46 -0.05 2.40
N TYR A 147 14.70 -0.34 2.81
CA TYR A 147 15.44 0.53 3.72
C TYR A 147 15.56 1.96 3.17
N ARG A 148 15.89 2.12 1.89
CA ARG A 148 15.94 3.44 1.22
C ARG A 148 14.59 4.15 1.21
N ALA A 149 13.50 3.41 1.02
CA ALA A 149 12.16 3.97 1.09
C ALA A 149 11.86 4.51 2.49
N LEU A 150 12.17 3.75 3.56
CA LEU A 150 12.05 4.23 4.94
C LEU A 150 12.86 5.52 5.16
N THR A 151 14.14 5.53 4.75
CA THR A 151 14.98 6.73 4.85
C THR A 151 14.38 7.93 4.11
N SER A 152 13.86 7.71 2.89
CA SER A 152 13.24 8.78 2.10
C SER A 152 11.99 9.34 2.77
N ILE A 153 11.16 8.48 3.35
CA ILE A 153 9.94 8.87 4.07
C ILE A 153 10.32 9.66 5.32
N THR A 154 11.23 9.15 6.14
CA THR A 154 11.70 9.82 7.36
C THR A 154 12.29 11.18 7.03
N ASN A 155 13.09 11.30 5.97
CA ASN A 155 13.63 12.58 5.51
C ASN A 155 12.54 13.53 5.00
N GLY A 156 11.50 13.00 4.33
CA GLY A 156 10.34 13.78 3.92
C GLY A 156 9.56 14.31 5.12
N LEU A 157 9.31 13.46 6.11
CA LEU A 157 8.64 13.83 7.35
C LEU A 157 9.46 14.86 8.13
N HIS A 158 10.79 14.73 8.21
CA HIS A 158 11.64 15.74 8.84
C HIS A 158 11.49 17.16 8.24
N LYS A 159 11.12 17.26 6.96
CA LYS A 159 10.94 18.56 6.28
C LYS A 159 9.55 19.17 6.51
N ILE A 160 8.54 18.34 6.79
CA ILE A 160 7.13 18.76 6.82
C ILE A 160 6.59 18.78 8.26
N ALA A 161 7.05 17.84 9.08
CA ALA A 161 6.55 17.60 10.41
C ALA A 161 7.09 18.62 11.43
N ARG A 162 6.34 18.78 12.51
CA ARG A 162 6.77 19.62 13.64
C ARG A 162 7.87 18.89 14.43
N PRO A 163 8.74 19.61 15.18
CA PRO A 163 9.82 18.99 15.96
C PRO A 163 9.36 17.93 16.98
N ASN A 164 8.12 18.03 17.48
CA ASN A 164 7.52 17.08 18.43
C ASN A 164 6.40 16.22 17.79
N ASP A 165 6.49 15.95 16.49
CA ASP A 165 5.53 15.08 15.83
C ASP A 165 5.77 13.61 16.21
N ASN A 166 4.75 12.98 16.83
CA ASN A 166 4.80 11.58 17.23
C ASN A 166 5.07 10.63 16.05
N LEU A 167 4.53 10.93 14.86
CA LEU A 167 4.73 10.10 13.67
C LEU A 167 6.20 10.15 13.24
N LEU A 168 6.82 11.32 13.28
CA LEU A 168 8.23 11.48 12.93
C LEU A 168 9.12 10.67 13.89
N SER A 169 8.89 10.76 15.20
CA SER A 169 9.65 10.00 16.20
C SER A 169 9.55 8.49 15.97
N GLN A 170 8.34 7.98 15.71
CA GLN A 170 8.15 6.56 15.42
C GLN A 170 8.86 6.14 14.12
N MET A 171 8.79 6.97 13.08
CA MET A 171 9.38 6.64 11.80
C MET A 171 10.92 6.64 11.83
N VAL A 172 11.53 7.50 12.65
CA VAL A 172 12.97 7.47 12.92
C VAL A 172 13.36 6.14 13.58
N ILE A 173 12.66 5.74 14.64
CA ILE A 173 12.94 4.49 15.36
C ILE A 173 12.85 3.28 14.41
N ILE A 174 11.79 3.20 13.61
CA ILE A 174 11.60 2.11 12.65
C ILE A 174 12.73 2.09 11.61
N GLN A 175 13.10 3.25 11.08
CA GLN A 175 14.16 3.36 10.07
C GLN A 175 15.52 2.95 10.62
N GLU A 176 15.85 3.33 11.86
CA GLU A 176 17.10 2.96 12.53
C GLU A 176 17.13 1.46 12.81
N GLU A 177 16.09 0.90 13.44
CA GLU A 177 16.02 -0.52 13.79
C GLU A 177 16.11 -1.41 12.55
N TYR A 178 15.37 -1.05 11.49
CA TYR A 178 15.45 -1.78 10.22
C TYR A 178 16.84 -1.67 9.60
N GLY A 179 17.45 -0.49 9.67
CA GLY A 179 18.81 -0.24 9.22
C GLY A 179 19.82 -1.14 9.94
N GLU A 180 19.78 -1.22 11.26
CA GLU A 180 20.69 -2.07 12.03
C GLU A 180 20.56 -3.54 11.65
N LYS A 181 19.33 -4.05 11.52
CA LYS A 181 19.08 -5.43 11.07
C LYS A 181 19.59 -5.67 9.65
N PHE A 182 19.42 -4.70 8.74
CA PHE A 182 19.97 -4.77 7.39
C PHE A 182 21.50 -4.82 7.39
N HIS A 183 22.19 -3.91 8.07
CA HIS A 183 23.65 -3.90 8.07
C HIS A 183 24.24 -5.16 8.73
N SER A 184 23.60 -5.64 9.80
CA SER A 184 23.97 -6.88 10.49
C SER A 184 23.77 -8.12 9.61
N ALA A 185 22.61 -8.25 8.96
CA ALA A 185 22.29 -9.44 8.16
C ALA A 185 23.09 -9.56 6.85
N PHE A 186 23.66 -8.45 6.36
CA PHE A 186 24.42 -8.40 5.11
C PHE A 186 25.90 -8.00 5.32
N ASP A 187 26.41 -8.12 6.55
CA ASP A 187 27.81 -7.89 6.92
C ASP A 187 28.38 -6.57 6.37
N MET A 188 27.58 -5.51 6.38
CA MET A 188 28.05 -4.17 6.03
C MET A 188 28.85 -3.63 7.21
N ILE A 189 30.14 -3.97 7.25
CA ILE A 189 31.12 -3.56 8.26
C ILE A 189 30.97 -2.05 8.49
N LYS A 190 30.55 -1.64 9.70
CA LYS A 190 30.78 -0.27 10.18
C LYS A 190 32.30 -0.10 10.22
N LYS A 191 32.87 0.58 9.23
CA LYS A 191 34.25 1.08 9.36
C LYS A 191 34.26 1.95 10.62
N LYS A 192 34.94 1.45 11.66
CA LYS A 192 35.34 2.23 12.83
C LYS A 192 36.19 3.41 12.41
#